data_AF-A0A6N7HNN8-F1
#
_entry.id   AF-A0A6N7HNN8-F1
#
_cell.length_a   1.000
_cell.length_b   1.000
_cell.length_c   1.000
_cell.angle_alpha   90.00
_cell.angle_beta   90.00
_cell.angle_gamma   90.00
#
_symmetry.space_group_name_H-M   'P 1'
#
loop_
_entity.id
_entity.type
_entity.pdbx_description
1 polymer ?
#
loop_
_entity_poly.entity_id
_entity_poly.type
_entity_poly.pdbx_seq_one_letter_code
_entity_poly.pdbx_strand_id
1 'polypeptide(L)' 'MSRFQLLSDDQWVLIEDLLPVRTGKQGRPFSDARAM' A
#
# COMPACT_ATOMS: atom_id res chain seq x y z
N MET A 1 -18.72 18.39 4.55
CA MET A 1 -17.26 18.54 4.34
C MET A 1 -16.62 17.17 4.41
N SER A 2 -16.13 16.64 3.29
CA SER A 2 -15.46 15.32 3.28
C SER A 2 -14.02 15.48 3.79
N ARG A 3 -13.59 14.59 4.69
CA ARG A 3 -12.20 14.53 5.20
C ARG A 3 -11.23 13.83 4.24
N PHE A 4 -11.75 13.30 3.14
CA PHE A 4 -10.96 12.57 2.16
C PHE A 4 -10.69 13.46 0.94
N GLN A 5 -9.43 13.46 0.51
CA GLN A 5 -8.97 14.12 -0.70
C GLN A 5 -8.52 13.05 -1.70
N LEU A 6 -8.88 13.23 -2.96
CA LEU A 6 -8.38 12.40 -4.06
C LEU A 6 -7.02 12.96 -4.49
N LEU A 7 -6.01 12.09 -4.58
CA LEU A 7 -4.68 12.46 -5.04
C LEU A 7 -4.62 12.52 -6.57
N SER A 8 -3.83 13.44 -7.10
CA SER A 8 -3.44 13.46 -8.52
C SER A 8 -2.37 12.40 -8.83
N ASP A 9 -2.14 12.12 -10.11
CA ASP A 9 -1.12 11.16 -10.55
C ASP A 9 0.29 11.53 -10.02
N ASP A 10 0.69 12.79 -10.09
CA ASP A 10 1.98 13.26 -9.55
C ASP A 10 2.10 13.03 -8.03
N GLN A 11 1.00 13.21 -7.30
CA GLN A 11 0.95 12.97 -5.86
C GLN A 11 1.01 11.49 -5.52
N TRP A 12 0.46 10.63 -6.39
CA TRP A 12 0.55 9.18 -6.25
C TRP A 12 1.99 8.69 -6.36
N VAL A 13 2.78 9.22 -7.29
CA VAL A 13 4.19 8.84 -7.47
C VAL A 13 5.00 9.08 -6.19
N LEU A 14 4.72 10.17 -5.46
CA LEU A 14 5.44 10.52 -4.23
C LEU A 14 5.30 9.48 -3.10
N ILE A 15 4.22 8.69 -3.12
CA ILE A 15 3.93 7.71 -2.05
C ILE A 15 4.03 6.26 -2.52
N GLU A 16 4.32 6.02 -3.81
CA GLU A 16 4.34 4.68 -4.42
C GLU A 16 5.27 3.73 -3.66
N ASP A 17 6.48 4.16 -3.31
CA ASP A 17 7.47 3.36 -2.59
C ASP A 17 7.08 3.06 -1.13
N LEU A 18 6.11 3.79 -0.59
CA LEU A 18 5.57 3.58 0.77
C LEU A 18 4.38 2.61 0.76
N LEU A 19 3.84 2.29 -0.41
CA LEU A 19 2.70 1.38 -0.50
C LEU A 19 3.14 -0.04 -0.13
N PRO A 20 2.26 -0.81 0.52
CA PRO A 20 2.56 -2.21 0.81
C PRO A 20 2.84 -2.98 -0.49
N VAL A 21 4.07 -3.44 -0.63
CA VAL A 21 4.43 -4.41 -1.66
C VAL A 21 3.97 -5.80 -1.25
N ARG A 22 3.94 -6.76 -2.19
CA ARG A 22 3.73 -8.17 -1.86
C ARG A 22 4.89 -8.65 -0.98
N THR A 23 4.68 -8.71 0.33
CA THR A 23 5.66 -9.18 1.31
C THR A 23 5.67 -10.70 1.50
N GLY A 24 4.76 -11.41 0.81
CA GLY A 24 4.59 -12.85 0.96
C GLY A 24 5.62 -13.70 0.20
N LYS A 25 5.76 -14.97 0.63
CA LYS A 25 6.58 -15.98 -0.07
C LYS A 25 5.86 -16.49 -1.33
N GLN A 26 6.60 -17.06 -2.28
CA GLN A 26 6.01 -17.75 -3.44
C GLN A 26 4.99 -18.81 -2.95
N GLY A 27 3.73 -18.67 -3.35
CA GLY A 27 2.61 -19.51 -2.90
C GLY A 27 1.82 -18.99 -1.68
N ARG A 28 2.30 -17.93 -1.01
CA ARG A 28 1.59 -17.21 0.07
C ARG A 28 1.85 -15.70 -0.06
N PRO A 29 1.17 -15.02 -1.01
CA PRO A 29 1.49 -13.65 -1.42
C PRO A 29 1.23 -12.58 -0.34
N PHE A 30 0.44 -12.90 0.68
CA PHE A 30 0.22 -12.08 1.85
C PHE A 30 0.75 -12.83 3.07
N SER A 31 1.91 -12.42 3.58
CA SER A 31 2.25 -12.75 4.96
C SER A 31 1.28 -11.98 5.86
N ASP A 32 0.60 -12.66 6.77
CA ASP A 32 -0.31 -11.99 7.69
C ASP A 32 0.49 -11.01 8.55
N ALA A 33 0.37 -9.71 8.27
CA ALA A 33 1.06 -8.66 9.01
C ALA A 33 0.59 -8.56 10.46
N ARG A 34 -0.48 -9.30 10.84
CA ARG A 34 -0.99 -9.41 12.20
C ARG A 34 -0.57 -10.69 12.93
N ALA A 35 0.15 -11.60 12.26
CA ALA A 35 0.75 -12.76 12.91
C ALA A 35 2.08 -12.36 13.56
N MET A 36 2.03 -11.59 14.64
CA MET A 36 3.12 -11.47 15.61
C MET A 36 3.13 -12.71 16.51
#